data_AF-A0A6A4BC04-F1
#
_entry.id   AF-A0A6A4BC04-F1
#
_cell.length_a   1.000
_cell.length_b   1.000
_cell.length_c   1.000
_cell.angle_alpha   90.00
_cell.angle_beta   90.00
_cell.angle_gamma   90.00
#
_symmetry.space_group_name_H-M   'P 1'
#
loop_
_entity.id
_entity.type
_entity.pdbx_description
1 polymer ?
#
loop_
_entity_poly.entity_id
_entity_poly.type
_entity_poly.pdbx_seq_one_letter_code
_entity_poly.pdbx_strand_id
1 'polypeptide(L)'
;MTDKALHEKDVLADAWPKARQLVCKWNVETWLKKQCSRLGGVGKLETKQLKVIMKGLVNAESQQEYDDLKAAFLSTVGDDADNLLYKSFMTHWDTTTEE
;
A
#
# COMPACT_ATOMS: atom_id res chain seq x y z
N MET A 1 -16.12 -6.68 12.88
CA MET A 1 -15.39 -5.83 11.92
C MET A 1 -14.38 -5.07 12.76
N THR A 2 -13.14 -5.53 12.81
CA THR A 2 -12.16 -5.11 13.84
C THR A 2 -11.10 -4.21 13.21
N ASP A 3 -10.81 -3.10 13.90
CA ASP A 3 -10.04 -1.93 13.43
C ASP A 3 -8.50 -2.11 13.54
N LYS A 4 -8.00 -3.32 13.83
CA LYS A 4 -6.57 -3.60 14.09
C LYS A 4 -5.88 -4.31 12.92
N ALA A 5 -5.86 -3.63 11.77
CA ALA A 5 -5.55 -4.23 10.47
C ALA A 5 -4.10 -4.70 10.22
N LEU A 6 -3.11 -4.42 11.10
CA LEU A 6 -1.73 -4.92 10.88
C LEU A 6 -1.26 -5.94 11.92
N HIS A 7 -1.57 -5.74 13.20
CA HIS A 7 -1.07 -6.64 14.25
C HIS A 7 -1.89 -7.94 14.36
N GLU A 8 -3.14 -7.93 13.88
CA GLU A 8 -3.96 -9.14 13.80
C GLU A 8 -3.56 -10.03 12.61
N LYS A 9 -2.78 -9.54 11.64
CA LYS A 9 -2.33 -10.34 10.48
C LYS A 9 -1.44 -11.50 10.93
N ASP A 10 -0.50 -11.27 11.84
CA ASP A 10 0.43 -12.30 12.31
C ASP A 10 -0.25 -13.31 13.25
N VAL A 11 -1.09 -12.82 14.17
CA VAL A 11 -1.84 -13.67 15.12
C VAL A 11 -2.89 -14.53 14.43
N LEU A 12 -3.55 -14.00 13.40
CA LEU A 12 -4.57 -14.74 12.65
C LEU A 12 -3.98 -15.62 11.55
N ALA A 13 -2.80 -15.30 11.02
CA ALA A 13 -2.07 -16.21 10.12
C ALA A 13 -1.68 -17.51 10.82
N ASP A 14 -1.29 -17.45 12.10
CA ASP A 14 -0.94 -18.63 12.92
C ASP A 14 -2.19 -19.46 13.28
N ALA A 15 -3.29 -18.81 13.67
CA ALA A 15 -4.52 -19.50 14.07
C ALA A 15 -5.42 -19.95 12.89
N TRP A 16 -5.40 -19.23 11.77
CA TRP A 16 -6.18 -19.54 10.56
C TRP A 16 -5.38 -19.19 9.29
N PRO A 17 -4.46 -20.06 8.86
CA PRO A 17 -3.59 -19.80 7.70
C PRO A 17 -4.35 -19.61 6.38
N LYS A 18 -5.63 -20.00 6.31
CA LYS A 18 -6.51 -19.83 5.14
C LYS A 18 -7.52 -18.68 5.29
N ALA A 19 -7.59 -18.03 6.45
CA ALA A 19 -8.45 -16.86 6.62
C ALA A 19 -7.78 -15.64 5.97
N ARG A 20 -7.94 -15.49 4.64
CA ARG A 20 -7.72 -14.19 4.00
C ARG A 20 -8.74 -13.24 4.61
N GLN A 21 -8.30 -12.41 5.56
CA GLN A 21 -9.13 -11.31 6.03
C GLN A 21 -9.48 -10.47 4.80
N LEU A 22 -10.77 -10.48 4.41
CA LEU A 22 -11.30 -9.58 3.40
C LEU A 22 -11.28 -8.17 4.00
N VAL A 23 -10.14 -7.50 3.91
CA VAL A 23 -10.07 -6.09 4.26
C VAL A 23 -10.83 -5.34 3.18
N CYS A 24 -11.88 -4.61 3.58
CA CYS A 24 -12.65 -3.78 2.64
C CYS A 24 -11.71 -2.80 1.93
N LYS A 25 -11.86 -2.65 0.60
CA LYS A 25 -11.06 -1.72 -0.23
C LYS A 25 -10.95 -0.32 0.40
N TRP A 26 -12.05 0.17 0.96
CA TRP A 26 -12.10 1.46 1.65
C TRP A 26 -11.14 1.57 2.85
N ASN A 27 -11.02 0.51 3.66
CA ASN A 27 -10.15 0.49 4.83
C ASN A 27 -8.68 0.48 4.40
N VAL A 28 -8.36 -0.31 3.37
CA VAL A 28 -7.02 -0.34 2.76
C VAL A 28 -6.65 1.06 2.24
N GLU A 29 -7.52 1.66 1.42
CA GLU A 29 -7.28 3.00 0.89
C GLU A 29 -7.06 4.04 2.00
N THR A 30 -7.92 4.01 3.02
CA THR A 30 -7.84 4.96 4.14
C THR A 30 -6.54 4.78 4.90
N TRP A 31 -6.12 3.53 5.12
CA TRP A 31 -4.87 3.24 5.80
C TRP A 31 -3.64 3.66 4.96
N LEU A 32 -3.59 3.33 3.67
CA LEU A 32 -2.49 3.73 2.78
C LEU A 32 -2.38 5.25 2.66
N LYS A 33 -3.50 5.97 2.54
CA LYS A 33 -3.51 7.44 2.53
C LYS A 33 -2.95 8.04 3.82
N LYS A 34 -3.16 7.39 4.97
CA LYS A 34 -2.52 7.80 6.24
C LYS A 34 -1.01 7.55 6.20
N GLN A 35 -0.56 6.44 5.61
CA GLN A 35 0.87 6.14 5.48
C GLN A 35 1.60 7.14 4.59
N CYS A 36 0.97 7.67 3.52
CA CYS A 36 1.57 8.73 2.69
C CYS A 36 2.09 9.91 3.52
N SER A 37 1.31 10.35 4.51
CA SER A 37 1.69 11.48 5.36
C SER A 37 2.66 11.11 6.49
N ARG A 38 2.79 9.83 6.84
CA ARG A 38 3.66 9.35 7.93
C ARG A 38 5.03 8.92 7.44
N LEU A 39 5.07 8.25 6.30
CA LEU A 39 6.26 7.55 5.79
C LEU A 39 6.75 8.12 4.45
N GLY A 40 5.94 8.93 3.76
CA GLY A 40 6.28 9.42 2.42
C GLY A 40 7.53 10.28 2.39
N GLY A 41 7.85 11.02 3.46
CA GLY A 41 9.08 11.82 3.55
C GLY A 41 9.17 12.98 2.54
N VAL A 42 8.06 13.32 1.87
CA VAL A 42 8.00 14.31 0.79
C VAL A 42 7.16 15.53 1.18
N GLY A 43 7.19 16.56 0.34
CA GLY A 43 6.42 17.79 0.53
C GLY A 43 4.90 17.60 0.48
N LYS A 44 4.17 18.69 0.78
CA LYS A 44 2.70 18.68 0.86
C LYS A 44 2.03 18.37 -0.48
N LEU A 45 2.65 18.79 -1.58
CA LEU A 45 2.12 18.57 -2.93
C LEU A 45 2.26 17.10 -3.32
N GLU A 46 3.46 16.57 -3.16
CA GLU A 46 3.85 15.19 -3.42
C GLU A 46 3.04 14.24 -2.52
N THR A 47 2.85 14.60 -1.25
CA THR A 47 1.98 13.83 -0.33
C THR A 47 0.55 13.71 -0.84
N LYS A 48 0.00 14.74 -1.51
CA LYS A 48 -1.34 14.65 -2.12
C LYS A 48 -1.31 13.73 -3.35
N GLN A 49 -0.28 13.82 -4.17
CA GLN A 49 -0.09 12.92 -5.32
C GLN A 49 0.02 11.47 -4.87
N LEU A 50 0.82 11.18 -3.84
CA LEU A 50 0.93 9.85 -3.24
C LEU A 50 -0.43 9.29 -2.79
N LYS A 51 -1.30 10.12 -2.20
CA LYS A 51 -2.66 9.67 -1.78
C LYS A 51 -3.55 9.29 -2.96
N VAL A 52 -3.39 9.97 -4.10
CA VAL A 52 -4.11 9.66 -5.34
C VAL A 52 -3.55 8.38 -5.94
N ILE A 53 -2.22 8.24 -6.01
CA ILE A 53 -1.54 7.06 -6.53
C ILE A 53 -1.91 5.82 -5.71
N MET A 54 -1.87 5.89 -4.38
CA MET A 54 -2.27 4.78 -3.50
C MET A 54 -3.72 4.34 -3.71
N LYS A 55 -4.63 5.30 -3.94
CA LYS A 55 -6.01 4.98 -4.30
C LYS A 55 -6.08 4.26 -5.65
N GLY A 56 -5.31 4.73 -6.63
CA GLY A 56 -5.20 4.08 -7.94
C GLY A 56 -4.72 2.63 -7.80
N LEU A 57 -3.62 2.41 -7.07
CA LEU A 57 -3.02 1.08 -6.90
C LEU A 57 -3.97 0.05 -6.28
N VAL A 58 -4.85 0.47 -5.36
CA VAL A 58 -5.87 -0.41 -4.76
C VAL A 58 -7.02 -0.73 -5.71
N ASN A 59 -7.28 0.15 -6.69
CA ASN A 59 -8.41 0.06 -7.60
C ASN A 59 -8.03 -0.25 -9.05
N ALA A 60 -6.74 -0.44 -9.34
CA ALA A 60 -6.26 -0.72 -10.69
C ALA A 60 -6.99 -1.95 -11.25
N GLU A 61 -7.54 -1.80 -12.45
CA GLU A 61 -8.32 -2.87 -13.11
C GLU A 61 -7.47 -3.63 -14.14
N SER A 62 -6.25 -3.14 -14.42
CA SER A 62 -5.31 -3.77 -15.35
C SER A 62 -3.88 -3.76 -14.80
N GLN A 63 -3.09 -4.73 -15.26
CA GLN A 63 -1.66 -4.81 -14.92
C GLN A 63 -0.91 -3.56 -15.40
N GLN A 64 -1.22 -3.07 -16.60
CA GLN A 64 -0.59 -1.86 -17.15
C GLN A 64 -0.86 -0.64 -16.26
N GLU A 65 -2.11 -0.43 -15.84
CA GLU A 65 -2.48 0.67 -14.94
C GLU A 65 -1.74 0.55 -13.60
N TYR A 66 -1.66 -0.67 -13.05
CA TYR A 66 -0.92 -0.93 -11.82
C TYR A 66 0.57 -0.59 -11.95
N ASP A 67 1.21 -1.04 -13.03
CA ASP A 67 2.64 -0.80 -13.29
C ASP A 67 2.94 0.68 -13.54
N ASP A 68 2.08 1.38 -14.29
CA ASP A 68 2.20 2.83 -14.52
C ASP A 68 2.09 3.61 -13.20
N LEU A 69 1.14 3.24 -12.34
CA LEU A 69 0.97 3.85 -11.02
C LEU A 69 2.14 3.53 -10.08
N LYS A 70 2.73 2.33 -10.19
CA LYS A 70 3.90 1.93 -9.42
C LYS A 70 5.14 2.73 -9.83
N ALA A 71 5.32 2.97 -11.13
CA ALA A 71 6.36 3.85 -11.65
C ALA A 71 6.17 5.30 -11.17
N ALA A 72 4.93 5.81 -11.27
CA ALA A 72 4.59 7.16 -10.77
C ALA A 72 4.81 7.28 -9.26
N PHE A 73 4.55 6.21 -8.50
CA PHE A 73 4.81 6.18 -7.06
C PHE A 73 6.30 6.36 -6.76
N LEU A 74 7.17 5.57 -7.40
CA LEU A 74 8.62 5.67 -7.22
C LEU A 74 9.15 7.07 -7.59
N SER A 75 8.69 7.61 -8.72
CA SER A 75 9.08 8.97 -9.13
C SER A 75 8.62 10.04 -8.15
N THR A 76 7.42 9.89 -7.56
CA THR A 76 6.89 10.87 -6.58
C THR A 76 7.67 10.87 -5.26
N VAL A 77 8.31 9.76 -4.90
CA VAL A 77 9.23 9.71 -3.73
C VAL A 77 10.66 10.11 -4.08
N GLY A 78 10.91 10.64 -5.29
CA GLY A 78 12.22 11.10 -5.73
C GLY A 78 13.12 9.99 -6.25
N ASP A 79 12.54 8.93 -6.83
CA ASP A 79 13.24 7.73 -7.29
C ASP A 79 14.03 7.00 -6.19
N ASP A 80 13.63 7.24 -4.93
CA ASP A 80 14.22 6.65 -3.74
C ASP A 80 13.54 5.31 -3.40
N ALA A 81 14.16 4.21 -3.83
CA ALA A 81 13.71 2.86 -3.52
C ALA A 81 13.84 2.50 -2.02
N ASP A 82 14.68 3.22 -1.27
CA ASP A 82 14.83 3.04 0.18
C ASP A 82 13.83 3.87 0.99
N ASN A 83 13.00 4.69 0.33
CA ASN A 83 11.93 5.43 0.96
C ASN A 83 11.04 4.50 1.79
N LEU A 84 10.80 4.87 3.06
CA LEU A 84 10.09 4.02 4.01
C LEU A 84 8.68 3.63 3.55
N LEU A 85 7.96 4.54 2.87
CA LEU A 85 6.66 4.23 2.32
C LEU A 85 6.77 3.26 1.15
N TYR A 86 7.71 3.50 0.23
CA TYR A 86 7.93 2.65 -0.93
C TYR A 86 8.31 1.23 -0.52
N LYS A 87 9.32 1.10 0.34
CA LYS A 87 9.77 -0.19 0.87
C LYS A 87 8.69 -0.94 1.65
N SER A 88 7.94 -0.24 2.51
CA SER A 88 6.82 -0.83 3.25
C SER A 88 5.71 -1.31 2.32
N PHE A 89 5.42 -0.57 1.25
CA PHE A 89 4.42 -0.98 0.26
C PHE A 89 4.91 -2.20 -0.51
N MET A 90 6.16 -2.20 -0.98
CA MET A 90 6.73 -3.31 -1.75
C MET A 90 6.78 -4.62 -0.94
N THR A 91 7.13 -4.52 0.35
CA THR A 91 7.29 -5.69 1.22
C THR A 91 5.97 -6.32 1.68
N HIS A 92 4.93 -5.50 1.88
CA HIS A 92 3.71 -5.96 2.55
C HIS A 92 2.47 -5.96 1.66
N TRP A 93 2.51 -5.28 0.52
CA TRP A 93 1.40 -5.12 -0.40
C TRP A 93 1.72 -5.65 -1.79
N ASP A 94 2.88 -5.30 -2.35
CA ASP A 94 3.32 -5.71 -3.69
C ASP A 94 3.99 -7.09 -3.71
N THR A 95 3.73 -7.95 -2.73
CA THR A 95 4.11 -9.37 -2.80
C THR A 95 3.21 -10.09 -3.81
N THR A 96 3.33 -9.68 -5.07
CA THR A 96 3.16 -10.54 -6.24
C THR A 96 4.49 -11.26 -6.38
N THR A 97 4.67 -12.32 -5.60
CA THR A 97 5.72 -13.30 -5.88
C THR A 97 5.20 -14.66 -5.43
N GLU A 98 4.66 -15.36 -6.43
CA GLU A 98 4.67 -16.81 -6.61
C GLU A 98 3.80 -17.66 -5.66
N GLU A 99 2.59 -18.00 -6.13
CA GLU A 99 2.17 -19.41 -6.17
C GLU A 99 2.37 -19.94 -7.60
#